data_AF-A0A6P0T4N6-F1
#
_entry.id   AF-A0A6P0T4N6-F1
#
_cell.length_a   1.000
_cell.length_b   1.000
_cell.length_c   1.000
_cell.angle_alpha   90.00
_cell.angle_beta   90.00
_cell.angle_gamma   90.00
#
_symmetry.space_group_name_H-M   'P 1'
#
loop_
_entity.id
_entity.type
_entity.pdbx_description
1 polymer ?
#
loop_
_entity_poly.entity_id
_entity_poly.type
_entity_poly.pdbx_seq_one_letter_code
_entity_poly.pdbx_strand_id
1 'polypeptide(L)'
;MKRNRIATMVTDPTRNFLTSFMVGTLLFGIVADGISNLFWDLFKRWGTQLPLPIAYTWFRAGMTATMVLLILALIYGTNFSHWLRKWLSWLPFVSTLPMQATIKPLDRTYTGLIVSMSPKPDSPAERVIRHHWNNGQKPHLQHCWVICTDKSLPYAQEMVKALTHDGITQTVEIHYGQYDLGGDDPADSPMSLWVADERMDDPKHIQQLVDRIYLDAEAKGVDETEVIADYTGATKGMTAGILLACLAPERQLQYISQIQFPQIMAVHVSYRLKRID
;
A
#
# COMPACT_ATOMS: atom_id res chain seq x y z
N MET A 1 23.89 -25.94 -2.59
CA MET A 1 22.88 -26.61 -1.74
C MET A 1 21.87 -27.34 -2.62
N LYS A 2 21.75 -28.66 -2.50
CA LYS A 2 20.74 -29.45 -3.26
C LYS A 2 19.36 -29.12 -2.70
N ARG A 3 18.53 -28.41 -3.48
CA ARG A 3 17.11 -28.18 -3.16
C ARG A 3 16.44 -29.54 -3.00
N ASN A 4 15.84 -29.77 -1.83
CA ASN A 4 15.19 -31.03 -1.51
C ASN A 4 13.97 -31.21 -2.43
N ARG A 5 14.05 -32.16 -3.38
CA ARG A 5 13.03 -32.38 -4.43
C ARG A 5 11.64 -32.61 -3.84
N ILE A 6 11.56 -33.21 -2.66
CA ILE A 6 10.32 -33.48 -1.94
C ILE A 6 9.66 -32.16 -1.48
N ALA A 7 10.44 -31.21 -0.96
CA ALA A 7 9.91 -29.93 -0.51
C ALA A 7 9.33 -29.12 -1.68
N THR A 8 10.00 -29.10 -2.83
CA THR A 8 9.48 -28.42 -4.03
C THR A 8 8.23 -29.09 -4.61
N MET A 9 8.01 -30.38 -4.37
CA MET A 9 6.84 -31.13 -4.84
C MET A 9 5.60 -30.88 -3.98
N VAL A 10 5.80 -30.53 -2.70
CA VAL A 10 4.73 -30.20 -1.74
C VAL A 10 4.32 -28.72 -1.82
N THR A 11 5.23 -27.83 -2.21
CA THR A 11 4.97 -26.37 -2.22
C THR A 11 4.40 -25.83 -3.54
N ASP A 12 4.23 -26.65 -4.58
CA ASP A 12 3.67 -26.23 -5.87
C ASP A 12 2.23 -26.75 -6.03
N PRO A 13 1.21 -26.00 -5.57
CA PRO A 13 -0.19 -26.44 -5.56
C PRO A 13 -0.78 -26.60 -6.96
N THR A 14 -0.16 -26.01 -7.98
CA THR A 14 -0.67 -26.06 -9.36
C THR A 14 -0.39 -27.39 -10.06
N ARG A 15 0.72 -28.06 -9.71
CA ARG A 15 1.09 -29.36 -10.30
C ARG A 15 0.46 -30.56 -9.58
N ASN A 16 0.16 -30.40 -8.29
CA ASN A 16 -0.34 -31.49 -7.42
C ASN A 16 -1.58 -31.05 -6.64
N PHE A 17 -2.54 -30.40 -7.30
CA PHE A 17 -3.79 -29.95 -6.69
C PHE A 17 -4.50 -31.09 -5.95
N LEU A 18 -4.59 -32.28 -6.57
CA LEU A 18 -5.26 -33.44 -5.98
C LEU A 18 -4.57 -33.92 -4.70
N THR A 19 -3.23 -33.97 -4.69
CA THR A 19 -2.46 -34.37 -3.50
C THR A 19 -2.56 -33.33 -2.41
N SER A 20 -2.50 -32.03 -2.74
CA SER A 20 -2.67 -30.95 -1.77
C SER A 20 -4.09 -30.91 -1.21
N PHE A 21 -5.08 -31.22 -2.04
CA PHE A 21 -6.48 -31.34 -1.64
C PHE A 21 -6.71 -32.56 -0.75
N MET A 22 -6.17 -33.74 -1.09
CA MET A 22 -6.27 -34.94 -0.26
C MET A 22 -5.53 -34.79 1.06
N VAL A 23 -4.28 -34.33 1.02
CA VAL A 23 -3.49 -34.07 2.23
C VAL A 23 -4.20 -33.01 3.07
N GLY A 24 -4.64 -31.91 2.47
CA GLY A 24 -5.43 -30.87 3.13
C GLY A 24 -6.67 -31.45 3.79
N THR A 25 -7.59 -32.03 3.04
CA THR A 25 -8.86 -32.57 3.57
C THR A 25 -8.68 -33.68 4.61
N LEU A 26 -7.71 -34.59 4.44
CA LEU A 26 -7.45 -35.67 5.39
C LEU A 26 -6.76 -35.18 6.66
N LEU A 27 -5.70 -34.37 6.56
CA LEU A 27 -5.05 -33.80 7.75
C LEU A 27 -6.00 -32.87 8.49
N PHE A 28 -6.72 -32.00 7.76
CA PHE A 28 -7.66 -31.08 8.40
C PHE A 28 -8.83 -31.82 9.02
N GLY A 29 -9.35 -32.88 8.38
CA GLY A 29 -10.41 -33.72 8.95
C GLY A 29 -9.96 -34.41 10.24
N ILE A 30 -8.81 -35.09 10.22
CA ILE A 30 -8.29 -35.80 11.41
C ILE A 30 -7.98 -34.81 12.54
N VAL A 31 -7.34 -33.68 12.24
CA VAL A 31 -7.02 -32.66 13.24
C VAL A 31 -8.29 -31.99 13.76
N ALA A 32 -9.26 -31.67 12.90
CA ALA A 32 -10.51 -31.06 13.29
C ALA A 32 -11.36 -32.00 14.15
N ASP A 33 -11.50 -33.27 13.77
CA ASP A 33 -12.25 -34.26 14.54
C ASP A 33 -11.57 -34.55 15.88
N GLY A 34 -10.25 -34.66 15.91
CA GLY A 34 -9.48 -34.85 17.14
C GLY A 34 -9.63 -33.68 18.10
N ILE A 35 -9.46 -32.44 17.62
CA ILE A 35 -9.63 -31.23 18.43
C ILE A 35 -11.09 -31.07 18.86
N SER A 36 -12.06 -31.32 17.98
CA SER A 36 -13.49 -31.23 18.26
C SER A 36 -13.89 -32.21 19.37
N ASN A 37 -13.46 -33.47 19.29
CA ASN A 37 -13.76 -34.46 20.32
C ASN A 37 -13.13 -34.09 21.67
N LEU A 38 -11.87 -33.65 21.67
CA LEU A 38 -11.19 -33.23 22.90
C LEU A 38 -11.87 -32.01 23.51
N PHE A 39 -12.26 -31.04 22.69
CA PHE A 39 -13.03 -29.87 23.10
C PHE A 39 -14.37 -30.26 23.74
N TRP A 40 -15.17 -31.11 23.06
CA TRP A 40 -16.46 -31.53 23.58
C TRP A 40 -16.36 -32.39 24.84
N ASP A 41 -15.34 -33.25 24.96
CA ASP A 41 -15.10 -34.03 26.17
C ASP A 41 -14.74 -33.14 27.37
N LEU A 42 -13.96 -32.09 27.15
CA LEU A 42 -13.59 -31.12 28.17
C LEU A 42 -14.81 -30.32 28.64
N PHE A 43 -15.65 -29.89 27.71
CA PHE A 43 -16.92 -29.21 28.00
C PHE A 43 -17.96 -30.13 28.63
N LYS A 44 -18.01 -31.41 28.26
CA LYS A 44 -18.92 -32.39 28.86
C LYS A 44 -18.60 -32.60 30.34
N ARG A 45 -17.31 -32.72 30.68
CA ARG A 45 -16.85 -32.83 32.08
C ARG A 45 -17.25 -31.61 32.91
N TRP A 46 -17.10 -30.42 32.33
CA TRP A 46 -17.49 -29.17 32.99
C TRP A 46 -19.02 -29.03 33.10
N GLY A 47 -19.76 -29.33 32.03
CA GLY A 47 -21.22 -29.23 31.96
C GLY A 47 -21.96 -30.18 32.91
N THR A 48 -21.42 -31.38 33.17
CA THR A 48 -22.02 -32.32 34.14
C THR A 48 -22.01 -31.83 35.58
N GLN A 49 -21.26 -30.78 35.91
CA GLN A 49 -21.22 -30.19 37.26
C GLN A 49 -22.26 -29.08 37.45
N LEU A 50 -22.87 -28.58 36.37
CA LEU A 50 -23.90 -27.54 36.44
C LEU A 50 -25.28 -28.21 36.58
N PRO A 51 -26.07 -27.86 37.61
CA PRO A 51 -27.40 -28.43 37.86
C PRO A 51 -28.47 -27.83 36.93
N LEU A 52 -28.19 -27.74 35.63
CA LEU A 52 -29.12 -27.20 34.63
C LEU A 52 -29.86 -28.36 33.94
N PRO A 53 -31.21 -28.35 33.88
CA PRO A 53 -32.01 -29.39 33.23
C PRO A 53 -32.05 -29.23 31.70
N ILE A 54 -30.91 -28.96 31.07
CA ILE A 54 -30.81 -28.73 29.63
C ILE A 54 -30.28 -30.01 28.98
N ALA A 55 -30.97 -30.51 27.95
CA ALA A 55 -30.46 -31.66 27.21
C ALA A 55 -29.10 -31.32 26.55
N TYR A 56 -28.15 -32.24 26.63
CA TYR A 56 -26.78 -32.05 26.13
C TYR A 56 -26.72 -31.59 24.66
N THR A 57 -27.66 -32.03 23.83
CA THR A 57 -27.78 -31.62 22.42
C THR A 57 -28.03 -30.12 22.26
N TRP A 58 -28.91 -29.53 23.08
CA TRP A 58 -29.19 -28.10 23.06
C TRP A 58 -28.02 -27.28 23.57
N PHE A 59 -27.33 -27.76 24.62
CA PHE A 59 -26.11 -27.14 25.10
C PHE A 59 -25.02 -27.11 24.02
N ARG A 60 -24.80 -28.24 23.33
CA ARG A 60 -23.83 -28.33 22.22
C ARG A 60 -24.19 -27.36 21.09
N ALA A 61 -25.45 -27.32 20.68
CA ALA A 61 -25.92 -26.42 19.63
C ALA A 61 -25.72 -24.94 20.01
N GLY A 62 -26.10 -24.56 21.24
CA GLY A 62 -25.92 -23.20 21.76
C GLY A 62 -24.45 -22.77 21.82
N MET A 63 -23.57 -23.64 22.32
CA MET A 63 -22.13 -23.39 22.35
C MET A 63 -21.55 -23.22 20.95
N THR A 64 -21.98 -24.06 20.00
CA THR A 64 -21.51 -23.99 18.61
C THR A 64 -21.94 -22.68 17.95
N ALA A 65 -23.21 -22.29 18.10
CA ALA A 65 -23.73 -21.03 17.59
C ALA A 65 -22.99 -19.82 18.20
N THR A 66 -22.71 -19.87 19.51
CA THR A 66 -21.97 -18.82 20.22
C THR A 66 -20.52 -18.70 19.70
N MET A 67 -19.83 -19.83 19.50
CA MET A 67 -18.48 -19.82 18.91
C MET A 67 -18.46 -19.24 17.50
N VAL A 68 -19.44 -19.61 16.65
CA VAL A 68 -19.55 -19.05 15.30
C VAL A 68 -19.76 -17.53 15.35
N LEU A 69 -20.66 -17.05 16.21
CA LEU A 69 -20.88 -15.62 16.40
C LEU A 69 -19.64 -14.89 16.91
N LEU A 70 -18.90 -15.47 17.85
CA LEU A 70 -17.64 -14.90 18.34
C LEU A 70 -16.57 -14.84 17.25
N ILE A 71 -16.43 -15.89 16.44
CA ILE A 71 -15.49 -15.90 15.31
C ILE A 71 -15.87 -14.82 14.29
N LEU A 72 -17.16 -14.70 13.95
CA LEU A 72 -17.63 -13.65 13.04
C LEU A 72 -17.39 -12.25 13.63
N ALA A 73 -17.71 -12.04 14.91
CA ALA A 73 -17.44 -10.79 15.61
C ALA A 73 -15.94 -10.47 15.64
N LEU A 74 -15.08 -11.48 15.74
CA LEU A 74 -13.63 -11.29 15.71
C LEU A 74 -13.13 -10.99 14.29
N ILE A 75 -13.67 -11.64 13.26
CA ILE A 75 -13.32 -11.37 11.85
C ILE A 75 -13.77 -9.97 11.41
N TYR A 76 -14.99 -9.57 11.77
CA TYR A 76 -15.59 -8.32 11.29
C TYR A 76 -15.43 -7.15 12.25
N GLY A 77 -15.37 -7.42 13.56
CA GLY A 77 -15.25 -6.41 14.60
C GLY A 77 -13.81 -6.13 15.01
N THR A 78 -12.85 -6.95 14.60
CA THR A 78 -11.42 -6.67 14.84
C THR A 78 -10.63 -6.74 13.54
N ASN A 79 -9.51 -6.03 13.49
CA ASN A 79 -8.52 -6.14 12.42
C ASN A 79 -7.77 -7.49 12.46
N PHE A 80 -8.45 -8.60 12.81
CA PHE A 80 -7.87 -9.92 12.92
C PHE A 80 -7.31 -10.39 11.58
N SER A 81 -7.93 -10.05 10.45
CA SER A 81 -7.37 -10.35 9.13
C SER A 81 -5.99 -9.70 8.93
N HIS A 82 -5.81 -8.45 9.37
CA HIS A 82 -4.53 -7.76 9.34
C HIS A 82 -3.54 -8.33 10.35
N TRP A 83 -3.96 -8.58 11.60
CA TRP A 83 -3.12 -9.17 12.64
C TRP A 83 -2.66 -10.59 12.26
N LEU A 84 -3.57 -11.42 11.77
CA LEU A 84 -3.31 -12.78 11.33
C LEU A 84 -2.39 -12.79 10.12
N ARG A 85 -2.56 -11.87 9.14
CA ARG A 85 -1.58 -11.69 8.05
C ARG A 85 -0.21 -11.28 8.56
N LYS A 86 -0.14 -10.36 9.54
CA LYS A 86 1.11 -9.93 10.19
C LYS A 86 1.78 -11.07 10.97
N TRP A 87 1.00 -11.98 11.56
CA TRP A 87 1.51 -13.13 12.30
C TRP A 87 1.93 -14.28 11.37
N LEU A 88 1.10 -14.63 10.38
CA LEU A 88 1.42 -15.67 9.39
C LEU A 88 2.54 -15.27 8.43
N SER A 89 2.85 -13.98 8.27
CA SER A 89 3.99 -13.54 7.45
C SER A 89 5.34 -14.03 7.99
N TRP A 90 5.42 -14.50 9.24
CA TRP A 90 6.62 -15.18 9.75
C TRP A 90 6.88 -16.52 9.05
N LEU A 91 5.85 -17.17 8.46
CA LEU A 91 5.94 -18.56 8.02
C LEU A 91 6.59 -18.64 6.63
N PRO A 92 7.71 -19.37 6.47
CA PRO A 92 8.49 -19.37 5.22
C PRO A 92 7.77 -20.00 4.02
N PHE A 93 6.65 -20.69 4.23
CA PHE A 93 5.93 -21.46 3.20
C PHE A 93 4.76 -20.71 2.56
N VAL A 94 4.24 -19.63 3.17
CA VAL A 94 3.04 -18.91 2.68
C VAL A 94 3.41 -17.78 1.71
N SER A 95 4.69 -17.48 1.53
CA SER A 95 5.15 -16.23 0.91
C SER A 95 6.07 -16.44 -0.31
N THR A 96 5.63 -17.21 -1.30
CA THR A 96 6.25 -17.25 -2.64
C THR A 96 5.32 -16.61 -3.67
N LEU A 97 4.91 -15.36 -3.44
CA LEU A 97 4.36 -14.57 -4.53
C LEU A 97 5.53 -14.07 -5.39
N PRO A 98 5.53 -14.29 -6.71
CA PRO A 98 6.55 -13.75 -7.59
C PRO A 98 6.53 -12.22 -7.51
N MET A 99 7.71 -11.59 -7.52
CA MET A 99 7.82 -10.14 -7.72
C MET A 99 7.19 -9.79 -9.06
N GLN A 100 5.99 -9.22 -9.04
CA GLN A 100 5.30 -8.77 -10.23
C GLN A 100 4.91 -7.31 -10.04
N ALA A 101 5.44 -6.47 -10.92
CA ALA A 101 4.89 -5.14 -11.14
C ALA A 101 3.66 -5.31 -12.04
N THR A 102 2.49 -4.94 -11.53
CA THR A 102 1.26 -4.94 -12.35
C THR A 102 0.97 -3.50 -12.75
N ILE A 103 0.91 -3.27 -14.06
CA ILE A 103 0.59 -1.97 -14.63
C ILE A 103 -0.86 -2.02 -15.12
N LYS A 104 -1.69 -1.07 -14.68
CA LYS A 104 -3.09 -0.94 -15.11
C LYS A 104 -3.42 0.52 -15.37
N PRO A 105 -4.41 0.82 -16.22
CA PRO A 105 -5.00 2.15 -16.27
C PRO A 105 -5.38 2.64 -14.88
N LEU A 106 -5.10 3.90 -14.58
CA LEU A 106 -5.54 4.53 -13.34
C LEU A 106 -7.07 4.66 -13.35
N ASP A 107 -7.75 4.13 -12.33
CA ASP A 107 -9.21 4.04 -12.23
C ASP A 107 -9.82 4.97 -11.18
N ARG A 108 -9.00 5.58 -10.32
CA ARG A 108 -9.41 6.52 -9.28
C ARG A 108 -8.49 7.73 -9.20
N THR A 109 -9.03 8.81 -8.63
CA THR A 109 -8.29 10.02 -8.25
C THR A 109 -7.85 9.93 -6.79
N TYR A 110 -6.94 10.83 -6.40
CA TYR A 110 -6.24 10.81 -5.10
C TYR A 110 -6.28 12.21 -4.49
N THR A 111 -6.33 12.28 -3.17
CA THR A 111 -6.40 13.56 -2.43
C THR A 111 -5.03 14.21 -2.26
N GLY A 112 -3.96 13.40 -2.24
CA GLY A 112 -2.58 13.86 -2.30
C GLY A 112 -1.89 13.45 -3.60
N LEU A 113 -1.05 14.34 -4.14
CA LEU A 113 -0.27 14.06 -5.35
C LEU A 113 1.17 14.58 -5.21
N ILE A 114 2.13 13.73 -5.51
CA ILE A 114 3.55 14.11 -5.64
C ILE A 114 3.89 14.11 -7.13
N VAL A 115 4.40 15.22 -7.66
CA VAL A 115 4.85 15.31 -9.06
C VAL A 115 6.24 15.90 -9.15
N SER A 116 6.97 15.58 -10.21
CA SER A 116 8.22 16.24 -10.57
C SER A 116 8.01 17.17 -11.76
N MET A 117 8.52 18.40 -11.65
CA MET A 117 8.42 19.39 -12.73
C MET A 117 9.53 19.22 -13.77
N SER A 118 9.14 19.10 -15.04
CA SER A 118 10.10 19.11 -16.15
C SER A 118 10.41 20.53 -16.63
N PRO A 119 11.65 20.84 -17.10
CA PRO A 119 12.04 22.19 -17.53
C PRO A 119 11.57 22.50 -18.97
N LYS A 120 10.25 22.38 -19.22
CA LYS A 120 9.63 22.65 -20.52
C LYS A 120 8.18 23.14 -20.35
N PRO A 121 7.66 23.95 -21.29
CA PRO A 121 6.23 24.23 -21.37
C PRO A 121 5.47 22.93 -21.73
N ASP A 122 4.25 22.76 -21.23
CA ASP A 122 3.48 21.50 -21.28
C ASP A 122 4.13 20.34 -20.50
N SER A 123 4.27 20.56 -19.19
CA SER A 123 4.79 19.55 -18.27
C SER A 123 3.76 18.46 -18.02
N PRO A 124 4.16 17.17 -18.00
CA PRO A 124 3.30 16.07 -17.57
C PRO A 124 2.64 16.32 -16.21
N ALA A 125 3.31 17.06 -15.32
CA ALA A 125 2.80 17.43 -14.00
C ALA A 125 1.44 18.14 -14.09
N GLU A 126 1.27 19.11 -15.01
CA GLU A 126 0.02 19.85 -15.14
C GLU A 126 -1.14 18.93 -15.53
N ARG A 127 -0.90 18.03 -16.48
CA ARG A 127 -1.89 17.07 -16.96
C ARG A 127 -2.35 16.13 -15.85
N VAL A 128 -1.42 15.69 -15.02
CA VAL A 128 -1.71 14.85 -13.85
C VAL A 128 -2.50 15.63 -12.80
N ILE A 129 -2.08 16.85 -12.46
CA ILE A 129 -2.80 17.72 -11.51
C ILE A 129 -4.25 17.90 -11.94
N ARG A 130 -4.50 18.24 -13.21
CA ARG A 130 -5.85 18.40 -13.76
C ARG A 130 -6.67 17.12 -13.69
N HIS A 131 -6.05 15.96 -13.93
CA HIS A 131 -6.72 14.67 -13.80
C HIS A 131 -7.18 14.40 -12.36
N HIS A 132 -6.30 14.52 -11.37
CA HIS A 132 -6.65 14.26 -9.96
C HIS A 132 -7.55 15.33 -9.35
N TRP A 133 -7.48 16.57 -9.84
CA TRP A 133 -8.43 17.62 -9.47
C TRP A 133 -9.86 17.25 -9.85
N ASN A 134 -10.06 16.46 -10.92
CA ASN A 134 -11.36 15.88 -11.28
C ASN A 134 -12.48 16.92 -11.43
N ASN A 135 -12.16 18.11 -11.95
CA ASN A 135 -13.09 19.25 -12.02
C ASN A 135 -13.75 19.59 -10.65
N GLY A 136 -13.04 19.35 -9.54
CA GLY A 136 -13.53 19.54 -8.18
C GLY A 136 -14.51 18.49 -7.67
N GLN A 137 -14.81 17.44 -8.45
CA GLN A 137 -15.72 16.37 -8.04
C GLN A 137 -15.02 15.40 -7.07
N LYS A 138 -15.69 15.06 -5.96
CA LYS A 138 -15.12 14.14 -4.96
C LYS A 138 -15.01 12.69 -5.51
N PRO A 139 -13.92 11.96 -5.20
CA PRO A 139 -12.70 12.46 -4.55
C PRO A 139 -11.90 13.36 -5.50
N HIS A 140 -11.41 14.50 -4.98
CA HIS A 140 -10.57 15.44 -5.73
C HIS A 140 -9.25 15.68 -4.99
N LEU A 141 -8.23 16.07 -5.75
CA LEU A 141 -6.94 16.50 -5.25
C LEU A 141 -7.09 17.68 -4.29
N GLN A 142 -6.51 17.58 -3.09
CA GLN A 142 -6.50 18.65 -2.08
C GLN A 142 -5.11 19.24 -1.91
N HIS A 143 -4.07 18.40 -1.94
CA HIS A 143 -2.68 18.83 -1.80
C HIS A 143 -1.81 18.25 -2.93
N CYS A 144 -0.99 19.11 -3.53
CA CYS A 144 -0.02 18.71 -4.55
C CYS A 144 1.37 19.21 -4.17
N TRP A 145 2.34 18.31 -4.11
CA TRP A 145 3.75 18.63 -3.88
C TRP A 145 4.52 18.53 -5.19
N VAL A 146 5.02 19.67 -5.67
CA VAL A 146 5.74 19.78 -6.93
C VAL A 146 7.24 19.87 -6.64
N ILE A 147 7.95 18.76 -6.86
CA ILE A 147 9.41 18.70 -6.77
C ILE A 147 9.99 19.41 -8.00
N CYS A 148 10.86 20.39 -7.76
CA CYS A 148 11.45 21.22 -8.81
C CYS A 148 12.95 21.43 -8.57
N THR A 149 13.67 21.70 -9.65
CA THR A 149 15.09 22.05 -9.68
C THR A 149 15.25 23.51 -10.10
N ASP A 150 16.48 24.01 -10.10
CA ASP A 150 16.78 25.39 -10.56
C ASP A 150 16.22 25.66 -11.96
N LYS A 151 16.35 24.68 -12.86
CA LYS A 151 15.90 24.78 -14.25
C LYS A 151 14.39 24.65 -14.41
N SER A 152 13.72 23.92 -13.52
CA SER A 152 12.28 23.64 -13.63
C SER A 152 11.40 24.55 -12.77
N LEU A 153 11.99 25.28 -11.81
CA LEU A 153 11.27 26.22 -10.94
C LEU A 153 10.50 27.32 -11.70
N PRO A 154 11.05 28.00 -12.73
CA PRO A 154 10.29 28.99 -13.49
C PRO A 154 9.05 28.39 -14.17
N TYR A 155 9.17 27.17 -14.69
CA TYR A 155 8.06 26.46 -15.31
C TYR A 155 7.01 26.04 -14.28
N ALA A 156 7.40 25.66 -13.06
CA ALA A 156 6.47 25.37 -11.97
C ALA A 156 5.65 26.63 -11.62
N GLN A 157 6.30 27.80 -11.57
CA GLN A 157 5.62 29.08 -11.31
C GLN A 157 4.63 29.42 -12.42
N GLU A 158 4.98 29.22 -13.69
CA GLU A 158 4.08 29.42 -14.83
C GLU A 158 2.89 28.46 -14.79
N MET A 159 3.13 27.18 -14.51
CA MET A 159 2.09 26.16 -14.35
C MET A 159 1.12 26.55 -13.22
N VAL A 160 1.62 26.96 -12.06
CA VAL A 160 0.77 27.38 -10.92
C VAL A 160 -0.06 28.62 -11.27
N LYS A 161 0.50 29.58 -12.02
CA LYS A 161 -0.27 30.74 -12.52
C LYS A 161 -1.40 30.30 -13.45
N ALA A 162 -1.15 29.36 -14.36
CA ALA A 162 -2.16 28.82 -15.27
C ALA A 162 -3.26 28.06 -14.49
N LEU A 163 -2.88 27.18 -13.56
CA LEU A 163 -3.83 26.47 -12.69
C LEU A 163 -4.67 27.43 -11.84
N THR A 164 -4.08 28.54 -11.39
CA THR A 164 -4.79 29.58 -10.64
C THR A 164 -5.78 30.34 -11.51
N HIS A 165 -5.40 30.68 -12.74
CA HIS A 165 -6.31 31.30 -13.71
C HIS A 165 -7.55 30.43 -13.96
N ASP A 166 -7.36 29.12 -14.02
CA ASP A 166 -8.45 28.15 -14.21
C ASP A 166 -9.25 27.84 -12.94
N GLY A 167 -8.92 28.47 -11.80
CA GLY A 167 -9.62 28.31 -10.52
C GLY A 167 -9.29 27.03 -9.74
N ILE A 168 -8.33 26.21 -10.20
CA ILE A 168 -7.97 24.94 -9.56
C ILE A 168 -7.40 25.18 -8.15
N THR A 169 -6.59 26.23 -7.98
CA THR A 169 -5.96 26.56 -6.69
C THR A 169 -6.93 27.08 -5.63
N GLN A 170 -8.20 27.27 -5.96
CA GLN A 170 -9.25 27.57 -4.98
C GLN A 170 -9.61 26.35 -4.12
N THR A 171 -9.39 25.14 -4.65
CA THR A 171 -9.70 23.87 -3.99
C THR A 171 -8.46 23.01 -3.74
N VAL A 172 -7.34 23.33 -4.39
CA VAL A 172 -6.08 22.57 -4.29
C VAL A 172 -4.96 23.46 -3.79
N GLU A 173 -4.30 23.05 -2.71
CA GLU A 173 -3.05 23.67 -2.26
C GLU A 173 -1.87 23.08 -3.05
N ILE A 174 -1.17 23.94 -3.79
CA ILE A 174 0.01 23.55 -4.56
C ILE A 174 1.27 24.02 -3.82
N HIS A 175 2.05 23.07 -3.31
CA HIS A 175 3.31 23.29 -2.61
C HIS A 175 4.47 23.15 -3.60
N TYR A 176 5.40 24.10 -3.64
CA TYR A 176 6.57 24.06 -4.53
C TYR A 176 7.69 25.02 -4.08
N GLY A 177 8.89 24.88 -4.66
CA GLY A 177 10.02 25.77 -4.39
C GLY A 177 10.57 25.61 -2.97
N GLN A 178 10.78 26.72 -2.27
CA GLN A 178 11.33 26.75 -0.89
C GLN A 178 10.30 26.35 0.19
N TYR A 179 9.26 25.59 -0.18
CA TYR A 179 8.30 25.05 0.78
C TYR A 179 9.03 24.11 1.74
N ASP A 180 9.01 24.45 3.02
CA ASP A 180 9.65 23.68 4.08
C ASP A 180 8.79 22.47 4.44
N LEU A 181 9.34 21.27 4.29
CA LEU A 181 8.66 20.02 4.64
C LEU A 181 8.79 19.68 6.13
N GLY A 182 9.45 20.55 6.90
CA GLY A 182 9.67 20.37 8.33
C GLY A 182 10.52 19.15 8.67
N GLY A 183 10.94 19.10 9.93
CA GLY A 183 11.55 17.95 10.55
C GLY A 183 11.16 17.93 12.02
N ASP A 184 10.67 16.80 12.52
CA ASP A 184 10.36 16.65 13.94
C ASP A 184 11.63 16.69 14.81
N ASP A 185 12.80 16.41 14.20
CA ASP A 185 14.09 16.46 14.87
C ASP A 185 14.87 17.73 14.44
N PRO A 186 15.28 18.60 15.38
CA PRO A 186 16.19 19.72 15.10
C PRO A 186 17.51 19.33 14.45
N ALA A 187 17.91 18.06 14.55
CA ALA A 187 19.10 17.52 13.90
C ALA A 187 18.90 17.18 12.42
N ASP A 188 17.66 17.08 11.95
CA ASP A 188 17.38 16.86 10.54
C ASP A 188 17.66 18.12 9.72
N SER A 189 18.37 17.95 8.61
CA SER A 189 18.56 19.06 7.67
C SER A 189 17.21 19.44 7.05
N PRO A 190 16.82 20.73 7.07
CA PRO A 190 15.59 21.17 6.46
C PRO A 190 15.57 20.76 4.99
N MET A 191 14.46 20.15 4.56
CA MET A 191 14.24 19.74 3.18
C MET A 191 13.14 20.58 2.56
N SER A 192 13.38 21.01 1.33
CA SER A 192 12.42 21.75 0.53
C SER A 192 12.04 21.00 -0.73
N LEU A 193 10.91 21.38 -1.33
CA LEU A 193 10.51 20.87 -2.66
C LEU A 193 11.41 21.36 -3.80
N TRP A 194 12.29 22.32 -3.54
CA TRP A 194 13.40 22.70 -4.39
C TRP A 194 14.62 21.80 -4.16
N VAL A 195 15.09 21.19 -5.24
CA VAL A 195 16.26 20.31 -5.29
C VAL A 195 17.34 20.98 -6.13
N ALA A 196 18.48 21.27 -5.51
CA ALA A 196 19.63 21.80 -6.23
C ALA A 196 20.06 20.85 -7.37
N ASP A 197 20.50 21.40 -8.50
CA ASP A 197 20.92 20.63 -9.69
C ASP A 197 22.00 19.57 -9.37
N GLU A 198 22.82 19.76 -8.34
CA GLU A 198 23.86 18.80 -7.91
C GLU A 198 23.29 17.55 -7.20
N ARG A 199 22.05 17.64 -6.68
CA ARG A 199 21.41 16.59 -5.89
C ARG A 199 20.29 15.86 -6.63
N MET A 200 19.83 16.36 -7.77
CA MET A 200 18.74 15.75 -8.55
C MET A 200 19.06 14.32 -9.04
N ASP A 201 20.35 14.00 -9.18
CA ASP A 201 20.83 12.68 -9.57
C ASP A 201 21.26 11.81 -8.37
N ASP A 202 20.98 12.23 -7.12
CA ASP A 202 21.15 11.42 -5.91
C ASP A 202 19.80 10.77 -5.51
N PRO A 203 19.58 9.47 -5.81
CA PRO A 203 18.33 8.80 -5.50
C PRO A 203 18.05 8.73 -3.99
N LYS A 204 19.09 8.72 -3.14
CA LYS A 204 18.90 8.69 -1.68
C LYS A 204 18.33 10.01 -1.19
N HIS A 205 18.86 11.13 -1.68
CA HIS A 205 18.32 12.44 -1.36
C HIS A 205 16.86 12.56 -1.80
N ILE A 206 16.54 12.12 -3.02
CA ILE A 206 15.16 12.17 -3.54
C ILE A 206 14.24 11.22 -2.77
N GLN A 207 14.72 10.04 -2.38
CA GLN A 207 13.96 9.13 -1.53
C GLN A 207 13.58 9.80 -0.20
N GLN A 208 14.56 10.39 0.49
CA GLN A 208 14.35 11.10 1.75
C GLN A 208 13.40 12.29 1.61
N LEU A 209 13.49 13.01 0.49
CA LEU A 209 12.58 14.10 0.17
C LEU A 209 11.14 13.60 0.04
N VAL A 210 10.92 12.52 -0.72
CA VAL A 210 9.59 11.94 -0.90
C VAL A 210 9.06 11.38 0.44
N ASP A 211 9.91 10.75 1.25
CA ASP A 211 9.53 10.31 2.61
C ASP A 211 9.04 11.48 3.47
N ARG A 212 9.68 12.66 3.39
CA ARG A 212 9.23 13.87 4.08
C ARG A 212 7.91 14.41 3.55
N ILE A 213 7.66 14.28 2.24
CA ILE A 213 6.37 14.66 1.66
C ILE A 213 5.23 13.81 2.24
N TYR A 214 5.45 12.50 2.44
CA TYR A 214 4.45 11.65 3.09
C TYR A 214 4.18 12.05 4.55
N LEU A 215 5.22 12.45 5.30
CA LEU A 215 5.03 12.98 6.66
C LEU A 215 4.28 14.32 6.68
N ASP A 216 4.60 15.25 5.77
CA ASP A 216 3.86 16.51 5.62
C ASP A 216 2.41 16.26 5.18
N ALA A 217 2.15 15.26 4.34
CA ALA A 217 0.81 14.83 3.95
C ALA A 217 0.00 14.32 5.16
N GLU A 218 0.60 13.47 6.00
CA GLU A 218 -0.02 12.98 7.23
C GLU A 218 -0.32 14.13 8.20
N ALA A 219 0.58 15.09 8.35
CA ALA A 219 0.38 16.29 9.17
C ALA A 219 -0.78 17.17 8.66
N LYS A 220 -1.11 17.10 7.37
CA LYS A 220 -2.28 17.75 6.74
C LYS A 220 -3.55 16.87 6.76
N GLY A 221 -3.49 15.69 7.38
CA GLY A 221 -4.62 14.78 7.49
C GLY A 221 -4.88 13.94 6.24
N VAL A 222 -3.88 13.79 5.36
CA VAL A 222 -3.94 12.91 4.18
C VAL A 222 -3.21 11.61 4.48
N ASP A 223 -3.93 10.49 4.44
CA ASP A 223 -3.37 9.16 4.65
C ASP A 223 -2.43 8.76 3.49
N GLU A 224 -1.36 8.02 3.77
CA GLU A 224 -0.39 7.59 2.74
C GLU A 224 -1.06 6.83 1.58
N THR A 225 -2.14 6.08 1.84
CA THR A 225 -2.90 5.33 0.80
C THR A 225 -3.72 6.22 -0.13
N GLU A 226 -3.89 7.49 0.24
CA GLU A 226 -4.60 8.54 -0.49
C GLU A 226 -3.63 9.55 -1.15
N VAL A 227 -2.32 9.30 -1.06
CA VAL A 227 -1.27 9.98 -1.80
C VAL A 227 -0.76 9.09 -2.93
N ILE A 228 -0.56 9.69 -4.11
CA ILE A 228 0.06 9.00 -5.26
C ILE A 228 1.24 9.80 -5.80
N ALA A 229 2.31 9.12 -6.18
CA ALA A 229 3.51 9.73 -6.75
C ALA A 229 3.61 9.50 -8.27
N ASP A 230 3.73 10.58 -9.03
CA ASP A 230 4.03 10.57 -10.46
C ASP A 230 5.52 10.79 -10.72
N TYR A 231 6.12 9.89 -11.51
CA TYR A 231 7.53 9.98 -11.89
C TYR A 231 7.73 10.32 -13.39
N THR A 232 6.69 10.77 -14.10
CA THR A 232 6.74 11.02 -15.55
C THR A 232 7.67 12.18 -15.91
N GLY A 233 7.62 13.26 -15.13
CA GLY A 233 8.41 14.47 -15.35
C GLY A 233 9.82 14.44 -14.74
N ALA A 234 10.17 13.37 -14.02
CA ALA A 234 11.40 13.24 -13.25
C ALA A 234 12.62 12.89 -14.13
N THR A 235 13.81 13.28 -13.69
CA THR A 235 15.05 12.72 -14.26
C THR A 235 15.29 11.30 -13.76
N LYS A 236 16.23 10.57 -14.37
CA LYS A 236 16.47 9.16 -14.00
C LYS A 236 16.83 8.99 -12.52
N GLY A 237 17.66 9.88 -11.96
CA GLY A 237 18.00 9.86 -10.54
C GLY A 237 16.78 10.13 -9.65
N MET A 238 15.99 11.15 -10.00
CA MET A 238 14.73 11.44 -9.31
C MET A 238 13.73 10.28 -9.38
N THR A 239 13.53 9.69 -10.57
CA THR A 239 12.67 8.51 -10.75
C THR A 239 13.11 7.37 -9.85
N ALA A 240 14.42 7.09 -9.77
CA ALA A 240 14.93 6.04 -8.89
C ALA A 240 14.62 6.34 -7.41
N GLY A 241 14.83 7.57 -6.95
CA GLY A 241 14.50 7.96 -5.58
C GLY A 241 13.00 7.88 -5.25
N ILE A 242 12.14 8.34 -6.17
CA ILE A 242 10.67 8.24 -6.03
C ILE A 242 10.25 6.77 -5.94
N LEU A 243 10.77 5.91 -6.83
CA LEU A 243 10.47 4.48 -6.80
C LEU A 243 10.95 3.83 -5.50
N LEU A 244 12.12 4.21 -4.98
CA LEU A 244 12.65 3.71 -3.70
C LEU A 244 11.78 4.14 -2.51
N ALA A 245 11.30 5.39 -2.48
CA ALA A 245 10.41 5.87 -1.42
C ALA A 245 9.02 5.21 -1.49
N CYS A 246 8.54 4.91 -2.69
CA CYS A 246 7.25 4.24 -2.91
C CYS A 246 7.39 2.72 -3.02
N LEU A 247 8.45 2.16 -2.44
CA LEU A 247 8.50 0.73 -2.25
C LEU A 247 7.36 0.33 -1.27
N ALA A 248 7.16 1.04 -0.16
CA ALA A 248 6.15 0.65 0.83
C ALA A 248 4.78 0.33 0.17
N PRO A 249 4.14 -0.82 0.47
CA PRO A 249 3.00 -1.32 -0.29
C PRO A 249 1.76 -0.41 -0.31
N GLU A 250 1.68 0.51 0.64
CA GLU A 250 0.64 1.51 0.79
C GLU A 250 0.81 2.69 -0.18
N ARG A 251 2.05 2.98 -0.58
CA ARG A 251 2.42 4.15 -1.39
C ARG A 251 2.22 3.87 -2.87
N GLN A 252 1.31 4.63 -3.49
CA GLN A 252 0.92 4.40 -4.88
C GLN A 252 1.86 5.13 -5.85
N LEU A 253 2.09 4.52 -7.01
CA LEU A 253 2.91 5.06 -8.09
C LEU A 253 2.11 5.18 -9.38
N GLN A 254 2.42 6.19 -10.17
CA GLN A 254 1.87 6.36 -11.51
C GLN A 254 2.84 6.96 -12.51
N TYR A 255 2.48 6.84 -13.78
CA TYR A 255 3.13 7.55 -14.89
C TYR A 255 2.18 7.73 -16.08
N ILE A 256 2.50 8.67 -16.98
CA ILE A 256 1.80 8.81 -18.27
C ILE A 256 2.50 7.94 -19.32
N SER A 257 1.77 6.97 -19.88
CA SER A 257 2.24 6.16 -21.01
C SER A 257 2.34 7.01 -22.29
N GLN A 258 3.42 6.84 -23.06
CA GLN A 258 3.57 7.49 -24.38
C GLN A 258 3.22 6.55 -25.54
N ILE A 259 3.05 5.25 -25.29
CA ILE A 259 2.88 4.22 -26.33
C ILE A 259 1.40 4.04 -26.69
N GLN A 260 0.55 3.96 -25.67
CA GLN A 260 -0.90 3.99 -25.80
C GLN A 260 -1.32 5.42 -25.52
N PHE A 261 -2.26 5.99 -26.31
CA PHE A 261 -2.82 7.34 -26.18
C PHE A 261 -2.64 7.91 -24.79
N PRO A 262 -2.02 9.09 -24.61
CA PRO A 262 -1.30 9.40 -23.39
C PRO A 262 -2.21 9.31 -22.16
N GLN A 263 -2.12 8.14 -21.51
CA GLN A 263 -3.01 7.64 -20.47
C GLN A 263 -2.19 7.49 -19.19
N ILE A 264 -2.80 7.86 -18.06
CA ILE A 264 -2.20 7.70 -16.75
C ILE A 264 -2.35 6.24 -16.31
N MET A 265 -1.23 5.63 -15.96
CA MET A 265 -1.13 4.23 -15.57
C MET A 265 -0.73 4.15 -14.09
N ALA A 266 -1.42 3.33 -13.32
CA ALA A 266 -1.03 2.96 -11.97
C ALA A 266 0.01 1.82 -12.00
N VAL A 267 1.01 1.91 -11.14
CA VAL A 267 2.05 0.90 -10.95
C VAL A 267 1.87 0.28 -9.57
N HIS A 268 1.44 -0.98 -9.55
CA HIS A 268 1.38 -1.75 -8.32
C HIS A 268 2.62 -2.63 -8.23
N VAL A 269 3.51 -2.31 -7.29
CA VAL A 269 4.71 -3.10 -7.03
C VAL A 269 4.41 -4.09 -5.91
N SER A 270 4.52 -5.39 -6.22
CA SER A 270 4.55 -6.43 -5.20
C SER A 270 5.99 -6.93 -5.05
N TYR A 271 6.61 -6.73 -3.88
CA TYR A 271 7.94 -7.26 -3.61
C TYR A 271 8.06 -7.88 -2.22
N ARG A 272 9.10 -8.70 -2.05
CA ARG A 272 9.53 -9.22 -0.76
C ARG A 272 10.92 -8.67 -0.47
N LEU A 273 11.03 -7.73 0.46
CA LEU A 273 12.35 -7.30 0.96
C LEU A 273 12.95 -8.47 1.72
N LYS A 274 13.97 -9.10 1.15
CA LYS A 274 14.83 -10.00 1.89
C LYS A 274 15.86 -9.11 2.61
N ARG A 275 15.81 -9.07 3.94
CA ARG A 275 16.82 -8.39 4.74
C ARG A 275 18.20 -8.94 4.35
N ILE A 276 19.09 -8.06 3.90
CA ILE A 276 20.50 -8.38 3.70
C ILE A 276 21.15 -7.97 5.02
N ASP A 277 21.34 -8.95 5.89
CA ASP A 277 22.20 -8.82 7.07
C ASP A 277 23.66 -9.04 6.66
#